data_AF-A0A842NPC3-F1
#
_entry.id   AF-A0A842NPC3-F1
#
_cell.length_a   1.000
_cell.length_b   1.000
_cell.length_c   1.000
_cell.angle_alpha   90.00
_cell.angle_beta   90.00
_cell.angle_gamma   90.00
#
_symmetry.space_group_name_H-M   'P 1'
#
loop_
_entity.id
_entity.type
_entity.pdbx_description
1 polymer ?
#
loop_
_entity_poly.entity_id
_entity_poly.type
_entity_poly.pdbx_seq_one_letter_code
_entity_poly.pdbx_strand_id
1 'polypeptide(L)'
;MSNTVALDKTINKNKNRSVAKPGVKNANFGKYVDVFRQLLLLNEKNDLATTLKNIQELMSFSEKIFSSGAVSETFLYFCLHGASTAWVLQCELNMPEATVYRALKRLRAIGVLVPALKVSKVKRSKGGPRPTVWAVDTASPDEVSSALRLHYKLLSPKFRVAEEVAQTILEEYQEAGKPLEINYRDIMGQVKSLKIPFKSPDIAELAAQYLHERGIKVWR
;
A
#
# COMPACT_ATOMS: atom_id res chain seq x y z
N MET A 1 7.75 38.23 -7.30
CA MET A 1 9.03 37.72 -7.79
C MET A 1 9.15 36.27 -7.37
N SER A 2 9.26 35.38 -8.34
CA SER A 2 9.25 33.94 -8.20
C SER A 2 10.66 33.45 -7.84
N ASN A 3 10.82 32.83 -6.67
CA ASN A 3 12.01 32.02 -6.37
C ASN A 3 11.57 30.55 -6.31
N THR A 4 11.60 29.94 -7.48
CA THR A 4 11.55 28.50 -7.70
C THR A 4 12.80 27.86 -7.12
N VAL A 5 12.66 27.05 -6.08
CA VAL A 5 13.72 26.16 -5.62
C VAL A 5 13.86 25.07 -6.68
N ALA A 6 15.07 24.97 -7.25
CA ALA A 6 15.44 23.99 -8.24
C ALA A 6 15.24 22.57 -7.69
N LEU A 7 14.47 21.76 -8.41
CA LEU A 7 14.40 20.31 -8.25
C LEU A 7 15.74 19.74 -8.72
N ASP A 8 16.63 19.46 -7.77
CA ASP A 8 17.86 18.75 -8.07
C ASP A 8 17.53 17.31 -8.47
N LYS A 9 17.84 17.01 -9.72
CA LYS A 9 17.71 15.71 -10.37
C LYS A 9 18.83 14.79 -9.89
N THR A 10 18.74 14.26 -8.68
CA THR A 10 19.51 13.08 -8.30
C THR A 10 18.66 11.84 -8.59
N ILE A 11 18.66 11.51 -9.88
CA ILE A 11 18.23 10.22 -10.41
C ILE A 11 19.05 9.15 -9.69
N ASN A 12 18.43 8.49 -8.73
CA ASN A 12 19.00 7.39 -7.99
C ASN A 12 19.18 6.19 -8.94
N LYS A 13 20.35 6.12 -9.59
CA LYS A 13 20.81 4.95 -10.34
C LYS A 13 21.27 3.90 -9.33
N ASN A 14 20.33 3.15 -8.77
CA ASN A 14 20.61 1.86 -8.14
C ASN A 14 19.52 0.85 -8.50
N LYS A 15 19.50 0.50 -9.80
CA LYS A 15 18.94 -0.77 -10.27
C LYS A 15 19.90 -1.88 -9.84
N ASN A 16 19.78 -2.35 -8.60
CA ASN A 16 20.26 -3.65 -8.12
C ASN A 16 19.82 -3.90 -6.66
N ARG A 17 18.51 -3.77 -6.39
CA ARG A 17 17.89 -4.48 -5.25
C ARG A 17 17.46 -5.86 -5.74
N SER A 18 18.44 -6.68 -6.12
CA SER A 18 18.24 -8.12 -6.22
C SER A 18 18.14 -8.64 -4.78
N VAL A 19 16.91 -8.73 -4.28
CA VAL A 19 16.59 -9.61 -3.15
C VAL A 19 17.22 -10.96 -3.48
N ALA A 20 18.13 -11.43 -2.63
CA ALA A 20 18.76 -12.73 -2.77
C ALA A 20 17.63 -13.76 -2.99
N LYS A 21 17.62 -14.40 -4.17
CA LYS A 21 16.64 -15.45 -4.47
C LYS A 21 16.83 -16.55 -3.41
N PRO A 22 15.87 -16.76 -2.48
CA PRO A 22 15.92 -17.95 -1.67
C PRO A 22 15.82 -19.13 -2.65
N GLY A 23 16.73 -20.09 -2.48
CA GLY A 23 16.85 -21.24 -3.38
C GLY A 23 15.48 -21.82 -3.72
N VAL A 24 15.30 -22.16 -4.99
CA VAL A 24 14.07 -22.72 -5.56
C VAL A 24 13.74 -24.01 -4.81
N LYS A 25 13.03 -23.88 -3.69
CA LYS A 25 12.25 -24.97 -3.11
C LYS A 25 11.18 -25.25 -4.16
N ASN A 26 11.18 -26.47 -4.72
CA ASN A 26 10.12 -26.95 -5.59
C ASN A 26 8.77 -26.52 -5.00
N ALA A 27 8.11 -25.57 -5.66
CA ALA A 27 6.89 -24.96 -5.14
C ALA A 27 5.85 -26.08 -5.05
N ASN A 28 5.50 -26.48 -3.84
CA ASN A 28 4.42 -27.43 -3.63
C ASN A 28 3.11 -26.71 -3.95
N PHE A 29 2.67 -26.82 -5.21
CA PHE A 29 1.43 -26.21 -5.68
C PHE A 29 0.17 -26.85 -5.11
N GLY A 30 0.29 -27.93 -4.32
CA GLY A 30 -0.86 -28.64 -3.73
C GLY A 30 -1.81 -27.70 -2.99
N LYS A 31 -1.28 -26.73 -2.24
CA LYS A 31 -2.11 -25.72 -1.54
C LYS A 31 -2.99 -24.89 -2.49
N TYR A 32 -2.49 -24.55 -3.67
CA TYR A 32 -3.28 -23.80 -4.66
C TYR A 32 -4.30 -24.69 -5.37
N VAL A 33 -3.93 -25.94 -5.64
CA VAL A 33 -4.85 -26.95 -6.18
C VAL A 33 -6.04 -27.14 -5.24
N ASP A 34 -5.82 -27.18 -3.92
CA ASP A 34 -6.90 -27.30 -2.94
C ASP A 34 -7.82 -26.08 -2.93
N VAL A 35 -7.28 -24.86 -3.06
CA VAL A 35 -8.09 -23.63 -3.20
C VAL A 35 -8.94 -23.68 -4.48
N PHE A 36 -8.37 -24.12 -5.60
CA PHE A 36 -9.15 -24.31 -6.83
C PHE A 36 -10.23 -25.37 -6.65
N ARG A 37 -9.95 -26.49 -5.98
CA ARG A 37 -10.98 -27.50 -5.67
C ARG A 37 -12.10 -26.94 -4.81
N GLN A 38 -11.79 -26.14 -3.78
CA GLN A 38 -12.81 -25.49 -2.96
C GLN A 38 -13.66 -24.50 -3.77
N LEU A 39 -13.04 -23.67 -4.61
CA LEU A 39 -13.75 -22.74 -5.50
C LEU A 39 -14.71 -23.46 -6.45
N LEU A 40 -14.31 -24.64 -6.95
CA LEU A 40 -15.11 -25.48 -7.85
C LEU A 40 -16.28 -26.18 -7.13
N LEU A 41 -16.17 -26.39 -5.82
CA LEU A 41 -17.16 -27.08 -4.99
C LEU A 41 -18.19 -26.13 -4.34
N LEU A 42 -18.03 -24.80 -4.45
CA LEU A 42 -18.96 -23.81 -3.89
C LEU A 42 -20.40 -23.90 -4.43
N ASN A 43 -20.63 -24.62 -5.53
CA ASN A 43 -21.96 -24.94 -6.05
C ASN A 43 -22.42 -26.31 -5.55
N GLU A 44 -22.98 -26.38 -4.35
CA GLU A 44 -23.52 -27.64 -3.78
C GLU A 44 -24.73 -28.20 -4.58
N LYS A 45 -25.36 -27.38 -5.43
CA LYS A 45 -26.51 -27.78 -6.27
C LYS A 45 -26.03 -28.06 -7.70
N ASN A 46 -25.41 -29.22 -7.88
CA ASN A 46 -24.76 -29.66 -9.12
C ASN A 46 -25.71 -29.76 -10.32
N ASP A 47 -25.54 -28.86 -11.28
CA ASP A 47 -25.63 -29.18 -12.70
C ASP A 47 -24.23 -28.99 -13.30
N LEU A 48 -23.65 -30.04 -13.89
CA LEU A 48 -22.31 -30.02 -14.50
C LEU A 48 -22.15 -28.84 -15.47
N ALA A 49 -23.22 -28.51 -16.20
CA ALA A 49 -23.24 -27.38 -17.13
C ALA A 49 -23.07 -26.03 -16.42
N THR A 50 -23.72 -25.83 -15.27
CA THR A 50 -23.57 -24.61 -14.47
C THR A 50 -22.16 -24.48 -13.87
N THR A 51 -21.58 -25.59 -13.41
CA THR A 51 -20.21 -25.61 -12.88
C THR A 51 -19.20 -25.26 -13.98
N LEU A 52 -19.32 -25.85 -15.17
CA LEU A 52 -18.46 -25.52 -16.31
C LEU A 52 -18.60 -24.06 -16.75
N LYS A 53 -19.82 -23.52 -16.77
CA LYS A 53 -20.05 -22.11 -17.10
C LYS A 53 -19.38 -21.18 -16.08
N ASN A 54 -19.54 -21.45 -14.78
CA ASN A 54 -18.90 -20.67 -13.73
C ASN A 54 -17.37 -20.71 -13.82
N ILE A 55 -16.79 -21.85 -14.19
CA ILE A 55 -15.35 -21.97 -14.44
C ILE A 55 -14.92 -21.08 -15.60
N GLN A 56 -15.64 -21.13 -16.72
CA GLN A 56 -15.33 -20.30 -17.88
C GLN A 56 -15.43 -18.80 -17.55
N GLU A 57 -16.43 -18.40 -16.77
CA GLU A 57 -16.59 -17.03 -16.28
C GLU A 57 -15.43 -16.62 -15.36
N LEU A 58 -15.05 -17.47 -14.41
CA LEU A 58 -13.92 -17.23 -13.51
C LEU A 58 -12.59 -17.14 -14.26
N MET A 59 -12.36 -18.01 -15.24
CA MET A 59 -11.16 -17.98 -16.08
C MET A 59 -11.12 -16.72 -16.94
N SER A 60 -12.24 -16.35 -17.59
CA SER A 60 -12.34 -15.11 -18.36
C SER A 60 -12.12 -13.86 -17.50
N PHE A 61 -12.67 -13.86 -16.28
CA PHE A 61 -12.43 -12.81 -15.29
C PHE A 61 -10.95 -12.71 -14.92
N SER A 62 -10.33 -13.85 -14.61
CA SER A 62 -8.91 -13.93 -14.25
C SER A 62 -8.03 -13.43 -15.39
N GLU A 63 -8.27 -13.87 -16.63
CA GLU A 63 -7.55 -13.38 -17.81
C GLU A 63 -7.66 -11.86 -17.97
N LYS A 64 -8.86 -11.29 -17.78
CA LYS A 64 -9.07 -9.83 -17.90
C LYS A 64 -8.27 -9.03 -16.88
N ILE A 65 -8.11 -9.55 -15.66
CA ILE A 65 -7.35 -8.93 -14.57
C ILE A 65 -5.84 -9.13 -14.75
N PHE A 66 -5.43 -10.39 -14.95
CA PHE A 66 -4.01 -10.78 -15.00
C PHE A 66 -3.35 -10.56 -16.36
N SER A 67 -4.10 -10.09 -17.37
CA SER A 67 -3.53 -9.65 -18.66
C SER A 67 -2.55 -8.48 -18.56
N SER A 68 -2.58 -7.68 -17.49
CA SER A 68 -1.67 -6.55 -17.29
C SER A 68 -1.15 -6.51 -15.86
N GLY A 69 0.17 -6.45 -15.71
CA GLY A 69 0.85 -6.40 -14.40
C GLY A 69 0.31 -5.31 -13.47
N ALA A 70 0.12 -4.09 -13.99
CA ALA A 70 -0.41 -2.98 -13.20
C ALA A 70 -1.85 -3.20 -12.73
N VAL A 71 -2.68 -3.85 -13.55
CA VAL A 71 -4.08 -4.17 -13.21
C VAL A 71 -4.11 -5.27 -12.16
N SER A 72 -3.29 -6.31 -12.32
CA SER A 72 -3.17 -7.39 -11.35
C SER A 72 -2.62 -6.92 -10.00
N GLU A 73 -1.57 -6.10 -9.99
CA GLU A 73 -1.01 -5.55 -8.75
C GLU A 73 -2.03 -4.67 -8.02
N THR A 74 -2.73 -3.81 -8.75
CA THR A 74 -3.81 -3.00 -8.19
C THR A 74 -4.93 -3.89 -7.62
N PHE A 75 -5.35 -4.92 -8.37
CA PHE A 75 -6.38 -5.86 -7.92
C PHE A 75 -5.97 -6.60 -6.64
N LEU A 76 -4.75 -7.17 -6.61
CA LEU A 76 -4.23 -7.88 -5.46
C LEU A 76 -4.11 -6.96 -4.23
N TYR A 77 -3.73 -5.70 -4.42
CA TYR A 77 -3.75 -4.71 -3.35
C TYR A 77 -5.16 -4.54 -2.76
N PHE A 78 -6.18 -4.44 -3.62
CA PHE A 78 -7.58 -4.37 -3.16
C PHE A 78 -8.04 -5.65 -2.46
N CYS A 79 -7.59 -6.82 -2.88
CA CYS A 79 -7.90 -8.07 -2.17
C CYS A 79 -7.27 -8.13 -0.77
N LEU A 80 -6.12 -7.48 -0.56
CA LEU A 80 -5.43 -7.47 0.74
C LEU A 80 -5.96 -6.39 1.70
N HIS A 81 -6.39 -5.25 1.16
CA HIS A 81 -6.72 -4.06 1.97
C HIS A 81 -8.20 -3.66 1.91
N GLY A 82 -8.99 -4.24 0.99
CA GLY A 82 -10.41 -3.95 0.77
C GLY A 82 -10.68 -2.62 0.06
N ALA A 83 -9.99 -1.55 0.45
CA ALA A 83 -10.18 -0.21 -0.08
C ALA A 83 -8.86 0.56 -0.26
N SER A 84 -8.85 1.53 -1.19
CA SER A 84 -7.68 2.37 -1.46
C SER A 84 -8.03 3.64 -2.22
N THR A 85 -7.13 4.62 -2.20
CA THR A 85 -7.19 5.81 -3.05
C THR A 85 -6.13 5.73 -4.14
N ALA A 86 -6.31 6.49 -5.24
CA ALA A 86 -5.32 6.53 -6.30
C ALA A 86 -3.92 6.99 -5.80
N TRP A 87 -3.87 7.92 -4.85
CA TRP A 87 -2.62 8.38 -4.24
C TRP A 87 -1.91 7.27 -3.46
N VAL A 88 -2.66 6.48 -2.68
CA VAL A 88 -2.12 5.36 -1.91
C VAL A 88 -1.51 4.32 -2.84
N LEU A 89 -2.23 3.94 -3.91
CA LEU A 89 -1.72 3.00 -4.92
C LEU A 89 -0.45 3.54 -5.60
N GLN A 90 -0.37 4.85 -5.85
CA GLN A 90 0.81 5.47 -6.43
C GLN A 90 2.05 5.30 -5.54
N CYS A 91 1.89 5.55 -4.23
CA CYS A 91 2.97 5.47 -3.27
C CYS A 91 3.38 4.02 -2.97
N GLU A 92 2.41 3.17 -2.62
CA GLU A 92 2.66 1.80 -2.17
C GLU A 92 3.14 0.88 -3.30
N LEU A 93 2.55 1.02 -4.49
CA LEU A 93 2.90 0.18 -5.65
C LEU A 93 3.93 0.85 -6.56
N ASN A 94 4.41 2.05 -6.21
CA ASN A 94 5.37 2.83 -6.99
C ASN A 94 4.96 2.97 -8.48
N MET A 95 3.66 3.11 -8.74
CA MET A 95 3.11 3.21 -10.09
C MET A 95 2.92 4.67 -10.52
N PRO A 96 3.11 5.03 -11.81
CA PRO A 96 2.76 6.35 -12.30
C PRO A 96 1.26 6.63 -12.16
N GLU A 97 0.89 7.87 -11.84
CA GLU A 97 -0.52 8.29 -11.63
C GLU A 97 -1.43 7.87 -12.80
N ALA A 98 -1.01 8.11 -14.03
CA ALA A 98 -1.77 7.74 -15.22
C ALA A 98 -2.03 6.22 -15.31
N THR A 99 -1.06 5.40 -14.89
CA THR A 99 -1.18 3.94 -14.85
C THR A 99 -2.18 3.51 -13.79
N VAL A 100 -2.14 4.10 -12.59
CA VAL A 100 -3.11 3.84 -11.52
C VAL A 100 -4.54 4.13 -11.98
N TYR A 101 -4.78 5.30 -12.57
CA TYR A 101 -6.13 5.64 -13.06
C TYR A 101 -6.59 4.74 -14.19
N ARG A 102 -5.70 4.29 -15.08
CA ARG A 102 -6.04 3.28 -16.11
C ARG A 102 -6.42 1.94 -15.49
N ALA A 103 -5.67 1.48 -14.49
CA ALA A 103 -5.95 0.24 -13.77
C ALA A 103 -7.30 0.33 -13.03
N LEU A 104 -7.54 1.41 -12.28
CA LEU A 104 -8.81 1.66 -11.60
C LEU A 104 -9.98 1.72 -12.57
N LYS A 105 -9.84 2.41 -13.71
CA LYS A 105 -10.89 2.48 -14.74
C LYS A 105 -11.23 1.10 -15.28
N ARG A 106 -10.22 0.25 -15.50
CA ARG A 106 -10.41 -1.12 -16.00
C ARG A 106 -11.08 -2.02 -14.95
N LEU A 107 -10.62 -1.99 -13.70
CA LEU A 107 -11.22 -2.76 -12.61
C LEU A 107 -12.67 -2.33 -12.33
N ARG A 108 -12.96 -1.04 -12.43
CA ARG A 108 -14.34 -0.52 -12.38
C ARG A 108 -15.19 -1.04 -13.54
N ALA A 109 -14.66 -1.07 -14.77
CA ALA A 109 -15.39 -1.56 -15.93
C ALA A 109 -15.70 -3.07 -15.84
N ILE A 110 -14.86 -3.84 -15.15
CA ILE A 110 -15.09 -5.26 -14.85
C ILE A 110 -16.11 -5.45 -13.71
N GLY A 111 -16.41 -4.40 -12.94
CA GLY A 111 -17.35 -4.44 -11.81
C GLY A 111 -16.72 -4.83 -10.48
N VAL A 112 -15.38 -4.89 -10.40
CA VAL A 112 -14.68 -5.26 -9.15
C VAL A 112 -14.69 -4.12 -8.14
N LEU A 113 -14.58 -2.88 -8.64
CA LEU A 113 -14.43 -1.70 -7.79
C LEU A 113 -15.62 -0.77 -7.86
N VAL A 114 -16.06 -0.34 -6.68
CA VAL A 114 -17.10 0.67 -6.49
C VAL A 114 -16.51 1.92 -5.82
N PRO A 115 -17.01 3.13 -6.16
CA PRO A 115 -16.62 4.34 -5.47
C PRO A 115 -17.31 4.39 -4.10
N ALA A 116 -16.53 4.24 -3.02
CA ALA A 116 -17.07 4.19 -1.66
C ALA A 116 -17.26 5.58 -1.05
N LEU A 117 -16.24 6.44 -1.12
CA LEU A 117 -16.25 7.73 -0.43
C LEU A 117 -15.42 8.77 -1.17
N LYS A 118 -15.92 10.02 -1.24
CA LYS A 118 -15.09 11.15 -1.69
C LYS A 118 -14.37 11.76 -0.50
N VAL A 119 -13.05 11.84 -0.58
CA VAL A 119 -12.18 12.42 0.46
C VAL A 119 -12.56 13.88 0.69
N SER A 120 -12.61 14.28 1.96
CA SER A 120 -12.98 15.65 2.34
C SER A 120 -11.94 16.66 1.83
N LYS A 121 -12.41 17.86 1.47
CA LYS A 121 -11.54 18.92 0.96
C LYS A 121 -10.69 19.46 2.11
N VAL A 122 -9.37 19.50 1.92
CA VAL A 122 -8.47 20.20 2.84
C VAL A 122 -8.82 21.70 2.86
N LYS A 123 -9.00 22.27 4.06
CA LYS A 123 -9.24 23.71 4.24
C LYS A 123 -8.09 24.48 3.56
N ARG A 124 -8.42 25.34 2.58
CA ARG A 124 -7.51 26.15 1.73
C ARG A 124 -6.97 25.54 0.42
N SER A 125 -7.39 24.35 -0.02
CA SER A 125 -6.98 23.87 -1.35
C SER A 125 -7.66 24.66 -2.50
N LYS A 126 -6.85 25.27 -3.37
CA LYS A 126 -7.29 26.07 -4.52
C LYS A 126 -7.47 25.19 -5.77
N GLY A 127 -8.54 24.40 -5.78
CA GLY A 127 -9.04 23.74 -7.00
C GLY A 127 -8.41 22.38 -7.31
N GLY A 128 -9.27 21.41 -7.61
CA GLY A 128 -8.92 20.02 -7.96
C GLY A 128 -10.08 19.08 -7.64
N PRO A 129 -10.31 18.02 -8.43
CA PRO A 129 -11.33 17.02 -8.12
C PRO A 129 -11.01 16.33 -6.79
N ARG A 130 -12.04 16.05 -5.99
CA ARG A 130 -11.87 15.36 -4.70
C ARG A 130 -11.37 13.94 -4.96
N PRO A 131 -10.29 13.49 -4.30
CA PRO A 131 -9.87 12.09 -4.37
C PRO A 131 -11.04 11.18 -3.98
N THR A 132 -11.17 10.07 -4.70
CA THR A 132 -12.20 9.06 -4.41
C THR A 132 -11.51 7.84 -3.81
N VAL A 133 -12.04 7.36 -2.69
CA VAL A 133 -11.74 6.05 -2.12
C VAL A 133 -12.53 5.03 -2.93
N TRP A 134 -11.81 4.14 -3.57
CA TRP A 134 -12.35 2.97 -4.26
C TRP A 134 -12.34 1.81 -3.28
N ALA A 135 -13.30 0.91 -3.41
CA ALA A 135 -13.39 -0.27 -2.58
C ALA A 135 -13.88 -1.47 -3.42
N VAL A 136 -13.53 -2.67 -2.98
CA VAL A 136 -14.20 -3.89 -3.42
C VAL A 136 -15.63 -3.87 -2.89
N ASP A 137 -16.57 -4.48 -3.61
CA ASP A 137 -17.99 -4.52 -3.20
C ASP A 137 -18.20 -5.13 -1.81
N THR A 138 -17.36 -6.09 -1.42
CA THR A 138 -17.39 -6.76 -0.11
C THR A 138 -16.59 -6.04 0.98
N ALA A 139 -16.07 -4.84 0.71
CA ALA A 139 -15.21 -4.15 1.66
C ALA A 139 -15.99 -3.64 2.87
N SER A 140 -15.41 -3.83 4.05
CA SER A 140 -15.96 -3.34 5.31
C SER A 140 -15.80 -1.82 5.45
N PRO A 141 -16.65 -1.15 6.25
CA PRO A 141 -16.47 0.26 6.57
C PRO A 141 -15.13 0.55 7.26
N ASP A 142 -14.58 -0.42 8.00
CA ASP A 142 -13.30 -0.30 8.68
C ASP A 142 -12.13 -0.26 7.70
N GLU A 143 -12.16 -1.06 6.63
CA GLU A 143 -11.17 -1.01 5.54
C GLU A 143 -11.21 0.33 4.81
N VAL A 144 -12.42 0.85 4.53
CA VAL A 144 -12.60 2.17 3.91
C VAL A 144 -12.03 3.28 4.80
N SER A 145 -12.29 3.22 6.11
CA SER A 145 -11.75 4.20 7.06
C SER A 145 -10.21 4.10 7.19
N SER A 146 -9.67 2.88 7.13
CA SER A 146 -8.23 2.61 7.16
C SER A 146 -7.53 3.15 5.92
N ALA A 147 -8.12 2.96 4.74
CA ALA A 147 -7.64 3.55 3.49
C ALA A 147 -7.65 5.08 3.53
N LEU A 148 -8.67 5.69 4.14
CA LEU A 148 -8.76 7.13 4.32
C LEU A 148 -7.69 7.66 5.29
N ARG A 149 -7.47 6.97 6.41
CA ARG A 149 -6.39 7.31 7.37
C ARG A 149 -5.03 7.24 6.68
N LEU A 150 -4.77 6.17 5.93
CA LEU A 150 -3.53 5.96 5.20
C LEU A 150 -3.33 7.04 4.12
N HIS A 151 -4.39 7.44 3.40
CA HIS A 151 -4.35 8.55 2.45
C HIS A 151 -3.86 9.85 3.11
N TYR A 152 -4.42 10.23 4.27
CA TYR A 152 -3.97 11.43 4.99
C TYR A 152 -2.56 11.27 5.56
N LYS A 153 -2.19 10.07 5.99
CA LYS A 153 -0.84 9.70 6.46
C LYS A 153 0.19 10.03 5.38
N LEU A 154 0.01 9.50 4.17
CA LEU A 154 0.93 9.70 3.04
C LEU A 154 0.93 11.13 2.47
N LEU A 155 -0.20 11.84 2.56
CA LEU A 155 -0.27 13.23 2.12
C LEU A 155 0.59 14.15 2.99
N SER A 156 0.72 13.85 4.28
CA SER A 156 1.45 14.66 5.25
C SER A 156 2.97 14.60 5.02
N PRO A 157 3.65 15.72 4.70
CA PRO A 157 5.10 15.75 4.57
C PRO A 157 5.82 15.41 5.88
N LYS A 158 5.23 15.79 7.02
CA LYS A 158 5.77 15.44 8.35
C LYS A 158 5.83 13.93 8.56
N PHE A 159 4.80 13.23 8.07
CA PHE A 159 4.71 11.79 8.23
C PHE A 159 5.75 11.06 7.39
N ARG A 160 5.95 11.46 6.13
CA ARG A 160 6.99 10.88 5.27
C ARG A 160 8.38 11.01 5.90
N VAL A 161 8.69 12.19 6.42
CA VAL A 161 9.97 12.38 7.10
C VAL A 161 10.07 11.55 8.38
N ALA A 162 9.00 11.43 9.16
CA ALA A 162 9.00 10.57 10.35
C ALA A 162 9.18 9.08 10.00
N GLU A 163 8.61 8.61 8.89
CA GLU A 163 8.78 7.25 8.39
C GLU A 163 10.21 6.99 7.92
N GLU A 164 10.84 7.93 7.21
CA GLU A 164 12.26 7.85 6.84
C GLU A 164 13.15 7.70 8.08
N VAL A 165 12.93 8.55 9.11
CA VAL A 165 13.67 8.45 10.37
C VAL A 165 13.46 7.10 11.05
N ALA A 166 12.21 6.63 11.13
CA ALA A 166 11.90 5.35 11.74
C ALA A 166 12.51 4.17 10.97
N GLN A 167 12.57 4.25 9.65
CA GLN A 167 13.20 3.24 8.80
C GLN A 167 14.72 3.22 8.97
N THR A 168 15.38 4.38 9.09
CA THR A 168 16.82 4.45 9.42
C THR A 168 17.11 3.81 10.78
N ILE A 169 16.29 4.08 11.79
CA ILE A 169 16.39 3.43 13.11
C ILE A 169 16.26 1.91 12.97
N LEU A 170 15.26 1.44 12.22
CA LEU A 170 15.04 0.00 12.00
C LEU A 170 16.24 -0.68 11.36
N GLU A 171 16.83 -0.06 10.34
CA GLU A 171 18.01 -0.57 9.64
C GLU A 171 19.22 -0.65 10.59
N GLU A 172 19.50 0.40 11.36
CA GLU A 172 20.58 0.41 12.36
C GLU A 172 20.41 -0.68 13.44
N TYR A 173 19.17 -0.93 13.88
CA TYR A 173 18.88 -1.97 14.89
C TYR A 173 19.03 -3.39 14.32
N GLN A 174 18.63 -3.60 13.07
CA GLN A 174 18.81 -4.88 12.37
C GLN A 174 20.29 -5.18 12.12
N GLU A 175 21.08 -4.17 11.71
CA GLU A 175 22.53 -4.31 11.50
C GLU A 175 23.29 -4.54 12.81
N ALA A 176 22.87 -3.90 13.90
CA ALA A 176 23.52 -4.02 15.20
C ALA A 176 23.05 -5.23 16.03
N GLY A 177 22.07 -6.02 15.55
CA GLY A 177 21.50 -7.16 16.28
C GLY A 177 20.90 -6.78 17.64
N LYS A 178 20.42 -5.54 17.79
CA LYS A 178 19.92 -5.00 19.05
C LYS A 178 18.51 -5.52 19.38
N PRO A 179 18.12 -5.58 20.67
CA PRO A 179 16.74 -5.88 21.05
C PRO A 179 15.77 -4.86 20.44
N LEU A 180 14.55 -5.30 20.13
CA LEU A 180 13.44 -4.49 19.57
C LEU A 180 12.83 -3.53 20.60
N GLU A 181 13.68 -2.85 21.37
CA GLU A 181 13.31 -1.85 22.37
C GLU A 181 14.11 -0.58 22.14
N ILE A 182 13.44 0.57 22.05
CA ILE A 182 14.06 1.88 21.84
C ILE A 182 13.55 2.87 22.86
N ASN A 183 14.41 3.76 23.35
CA ASN A 183 14.00 4.86 24.21
C ASN A 183 13.61 6.08 23.34
N TYR A 184 12.55 6.80 23.74
CA TYR A 184 12.13 8.03 23.09
C TYR A 184 13.25 9.08 23.01
N ARG A 185 14.16 9.08 24.01
CA ARG A 185 15.35 9.94 24.00
C ARG A 185 16.27 9.67 22.80
N ASP A 186 16.41 8.41 22.39
CA ASP A 186 17.26 8.02 21.27
C ASP A 186 16.63 8.47 19.95
N ILE A 187 15.32 8.28 19.80
CA ILE A 187 14.54 8.80 18.65
C ILE A 187 14.72 10.32 18.55
N MET A 188 14.58 11.04 19.66
CA MET A 188 14.77 12.49 19.71
C MET A 188 16.21 12.91 19.36
N GLY A 189 17.22 12.14 19.75
CA GLY A 189 18.61 12.37 19.37
C GLY A 189 18.80 12.31 17.86
N GLN A 190 18.21 11.30 17.21
CA GLN A 190 18.30 11.09 15.77
C GLN A 190 17.51 12.13 14.97
N VAL A 191 16.32 12.52 15.44
CA VAL A 191 15.56 13.61 14.81
C VAL A 191 16.31 14.95 14.88
N LYS A 192 17.03 15.22 15.99
CA LYS A 192 17.83 16.44 16.15
C LYS A 192 19.07 16.46 15.25
N SER A 193 19.73 15.31 15.05
CA SER A 193 20.92 15.23 14.19
C SER A 193 20.59 15.49 12.72
N LEU A 194 19.39 15.10 12.27
CA LEU A 194 18.93 15.22 10.89
C LEU A 194 18.48 16.63 10.47
N LYS A 195 18.51 17.64 11.37
CA LYS A 195 18.21 19.06 11.09
C LYS A 195 16.95 19.29 10.23
N ILE A 196 15.87 18.60 10.57
CA ILE A 196 14.65 18.56 9.78
C ILE A 196 13.87 19.89 9.91
N PRO A 197 13.25 20.43 8.84
CA PRO A 197 12.54 21.72 8.86
C PRO A 197 11.20 21.71 9.63
N PHE A 198 10.87 20.66 10.39
CA PHE A 198 9.68 20.61 11.25
C PHE A 198 10.07 20.51 12.72
N LYS A 199 9.10 20.74 13.61
CA LYS A 199 9.30 20.62 15.06
C LYS A 199 9.73 19.18 15.41
N SER A 200 10.90 19.03 16.03
CA SER A 200 11.45 17.72 16.38
C SER A 200 10.52 16.84 17.23
N PRO A 201 9.79 17.36 18.24
CA PRO A 201 8.85 16.54 19.02
C PRO A 201 7.72 15.94 18.16
N ASP A 202 7.20 16.70 17.18
CA ASP A 202 6.13 16.22 16.30
C ASP A 202 6.61 15.01 15.47
N ILE A 203 7.84 15.08 14.96
CA ILE A 203 8.42 14.00 14.15
C ILE A 203 8.75 12.79 15.02
N ALA A 204 9.34 13.03 16.20
CA ALA A 204 9.70 11.94 17.11
C ALA A 204 8.46 11.17 17.60
N GLU A 205 7.35 11.86 17.87
CA GLU A 205 6.09 11.19 18.22
C GLU A 205 5.53 10.36 17.06
N LEU A 206 5.57 10.88 15.83
CA LEU A 206 5.13 10.14 14.63
C LEU A 206 6.04 8.94 14.34
N ALA A 207 7.36 9.08 14.52
CA ALA A 207 8.32 8.01 14.35
C ALA A 207 8.13 6.94 15.44
N ALA A 208 7.91 7.33 16.69
CA ALA A 208 7.60 6.41 17.78
C ALA A 208 6.31 5.62 17.53
N GLN A 209 5.25 6.28 17.04
CA GLN A 209 4.01 5.62 16.63
C GLN A 209 4.26 4.60 15.52
N TYR A 210 5.05 4.97 14.50
CA TYR A 210 5.40 4.06 13.41
C TYR A 210 6.19 2.82 13.88
N LEU A 211 7.19 3.03 14.75
CA LEU A 211 7.97 1.93 15.31
C LEU A 211 7.08 1.00 16.15
N HIS A 212 6.14 1.57 16.91
CA HIS A 212 5.17 0.79 17.68
C HIS A 212 4.22 -0.03 16.80
N GLU A 213 3.71 0.55 15.71
CA GLU A 213 2.89 -0.17 14.70
C GLU A 213 3.65 -1.35 14.07
N ARG A 214 4.99 -1.26 13.98
CA ARG A 214 5.86 -2.35 13.49
C ARG A 214 6.31 -3.33 14.57
N GLY A 215 5.81 -3.21 15.80
CA GLY A 215 6.07 -4.14 16.89
C GLY A 215 7.32 -3.83 17.72
N ILE A 216 7.93 -2.65 17.57
CA ILE A 216 9.02 -2.19 18.45
C ILE A 216 8.42 -1.59 19.72
N LYS A 217 9.00 -1.95 20.87
CA LYS A 217 8.62 -1.35 22.14
C LYS A 217 9.34 -0.01 22.30
N VAL A 218 8.56 1.07 22.36
CA VAL A 218 9.10 2.41 22.61
C VAL A 218 8.90 2.77 24.08
N TRP A 219 10.00 2.96 24.81
CA TRP A 219 10.00 3.43 26.19
C TRP A 219 9.96 4.96 26.22
N ARG A 220 9.03 5.53 26.99
CA ARG A 220 8.85 6.98 27.13
C ARG A 220 9.72 7.57 28.23
#